data_AF-A0A258JPF4-F1
#
_entry.id   AF-A0A258JPF4-F1
#
_cell.length_a   1.000
_cell.length_b   1.000
_cell.length_c   1.000
_cell.angle_alpha   90.00
_cell.angle_beta   90.00
_cell.angle_gamma   90.00
#
_symmetry.space_group_name_H-M   'P 1'
#
loop_
_entity.id
_entity.type
_entity.pdbx_description
1 polymer ?
#
loop_
_entity_poly.entity_id
_entity_poly.type
_entity_poly.pdbx_seq_one_letter_code
_entity_poly.pdbx_strand_id
1 'polypeptide(L)'
;MPSRRSRLAREIAALPRPQEDWPVPFRSGAVGYLGYELGGHLERLPAPRPDAARVPDMVAGLYDSIIAFDHETNASWLLSTADEARRSAILDRLARAPVKAPVPNGNLTARWTAEQDRAAREAAIARAIAYIHAGDIFQANITHRLRTQRPAGLNDLDLFQRLTAQSPAPFAALLACGQDAAVVSASPERFLRLTPDGRVETRPIKGTRPRHSDPEQDAALARELVASEKDRAENLMIVDLMRNDLGRVSALGSVRVPVLNGLET
;
A
#
# COMPACT_ATOMS: atom_id res chain seq x y z
N MET A 1 -8.36 11.47 29.77
CA MET A 1 -7.37 12.41 29.17
C MET A 1 -8.02 13.04 27.95
N PRO A 2 -8.01 14.37 27.78
CA PRO A 2 -8.58 14.97 26.58
C PRO A 2 -7.79 14.47 25.37
N SER A 3 -8.50 13.83 24.44
CA SER A 3 -7.95 13.34 23.16
C SER A 3 -7.23 14.50 22.47
N ARG A 4 -5.90 14.55 22.58
CA ARG A 4 -5.08 15.45 21.75
C ARG A 4 -5.12 14.85 20.35
N ARG A 5 -6.21 15.09 19.62
CA ARG A 5 -6.29 14.79 18.19
C ARG A 5 -5.05 15.39 17.53
N SER A 6 -4.33 14.57 16.77
CA SER A 6 -3.17 15.03 16.02
C SER A 6 -3.56 16.21 15.13
N ARG A 7 -2.57 17.03 14.72
CA ARG A 7 -2.81 18.10 13.75
C ARG A 7 -3.57 17.56 12.53
N LEU A 8 -3.08 16.45 11.96
CA LEU A 8 -3.72 15.78 10.83
C LEU A 8 -5.19 15.43 11.09
N ALA A 9 -5.52 14.88 12.27
CA ALA A 9 -6.91 14.55 12.61
C ALA A 9 -7.82 15.79 12.68
N ARG A 10 -7.28 16.96 13.12
CA ARG A 10 -8.04 18.22 13.11
C ARG A 10 -8.25 18.72 11.68
N GLU A 11 -7.21 18.68 10.85
CA GLU A 11 -7.28 19.14 9.45
C GLU A 11 -8.27 18.28 8.65
N ILE A 12 -8.23 16.95 8.79
CA ILE A 12 -9.20 16.03 8.16
C ILE A 12 -10.63 16.29 8.65
N ALA A 13 -10.81 16.61 9.93
CA ALA A 13 -12.12 16.91 10.49
C ALA A 13 -12.68 18.26 10.00
N ALA A 14 -11.81 19.20 9.62
CA ALA A 14 -12.18 20.50 9.10
C ALA A 14 -12.47 20.47 7.58
N LEU A 15 -12.07 19.42 6.86
CA LEU A 15 -12.37 19.27 5.44
C LEU A 15 -13.90 19.15 5.22
N PRO A 16 -14.48 20.00 4.34
CA PRO A 16 -15.86 19.84 3.93
C PRO A 16 -16.06 18.48 3.25
N ARG A 17 -17.25 17.89 3.41
CA ARG A 17 -17.58 16.59 2.80
C ARG A 17 -18.83 16.72 1.94
N PRO A 18 -18.86 16.10 0.75
CA PRO A 18 -20.10 15.94 0.00
C PRO A 18 -21.15 15.24 0.89
N GLN A 19 -22.33 15.84 1.03
CA GLN A 19 -23.38 15.35 1.94
C GLN A 19 -24.23 14.23 1.34
N GLU A 20 -24.24 14.11 0.02
CA GLU A 20 -25.06 13.14 -0.70
C GLU A 20 -24.39 11.75 -0.78
N ASP A 21 -25.22 10.73 -0.91
CA ASP A 21 -24.77 9.36 -1.13
C ASP A 21 -24.44 9.11 -2.60
N TRP A 22 -23.19 9.38 -2.92
CA TRP A 22 -22.59 9.02 -4.20
C TRP A 22 -22.07 7.57 -4.19
N PRO A 23 -22.08 6.86 -5.33
CA PRO A 23 -21.51 5.52 -5.49
C PRO A 23 -19.97 5.50 -5.41
N VAL A 24 -19.34 6.56 -4.88
CA VAL A 24 -17.89 6.72 -4.75
C VAL A 24 -17.47 6.46 -3.30
N PRO A 25 -16.60 5.47 -3.03
CA PRO A 25 -16.23 5.08 -1.67
C PRO A 25 -15.34 6.09 -0.94
N PHE A 26 -14.58 6.91 -1.67
CA PHE A 26 -13.73 7.97 -1.13
C PHE A 26 -14.13 9.33 -1.71
N ARG A 27 -14.71 10.20 -0.88
CA ARG A 27 -15.35 11.45 -1.33
C ARG A 27 -14.54 12.71 -1.01
N SER A 28 -13.72 12.66 0.04
CA SER A 28 -12.77 13.69 0.48
C SER A 28 -11.93 13.11 1.62
N GLY A 29 -10.74 13.66 1.86
CA GLY A 29 -9.94 13.28 3.01
C GLY A 29 -8.45 13.47 2.79
N ALA A 30 -7.66 12.75 3.57
CA ALA A 30 -6.22 12.71 3.41
C ALA A 30 -5.79 11.51 2.56
N VAL A 31 -4.87 11.72 1.62
CA VAL A 31 -4.18 10.66 0.87
C VAL A 31 -2.68 10.90 0.97
N GLY A 32 -1.91 9.83 1.18
CA GLY A 32 -0.46 9.91 1.27
C GLY A 32 0.13 8.61 1.78
N TYR A 33 1.24 8.68 2.51
CA TYR A 33 1.92 7.50 3.06
C TYR A 33 2.36 7.72 4.51
N LEU A 34 2.53 6.59 5.20
CA LEU A 34 3.13 6.47 6.52
C LEU A 34 4.41 5.65 6.37
N GLY A 35 5.55 6.26 6.68
CA GLY A 35 6.86 5.62 6.65
C GLY A 35 6.99 4.59 7.77
N TYR A 36 7.80 3.56 7.52
CA TYR A 36 7.99 2.44 8.45
C TYR A 36 8.50 2.91 9.83
N GLU A 37 9.38 3.91 9.85
CA GLU A 37 10.01 4.41 11.08
C GLU A 37 9.03 5.11 12.04
N LEU A 38 7.80 5.43 11.60
CA LEU A 38 6.75 5.91 12.49
C LEU A 38 6.39 4.89 13.59
N GLY A 39 6.69 3.60 13.37
CA GLY A 39 6.56 2.56 14.39
C GLY A 39 7.37 2.84 15.66
N GLY A 40 8.48 3.58 15.57
CA GLY A 40 9.28 4.00 16.73
C GLY A 40 8.56 4.96 17.68
N HIS A 41 7.43 5.55 17.27
CA HIS A 41 6.56 6.31 18.18
C HIS A 41 5.61 5.42 18.99
N LEU A 42 5.44 4.16 18.58
CA LEU A 42 4.54 3.20 19.21
C LEU A 42 5.29 2.19 20.07
N GLU A 43 6.49 1.80 19.64
CA GLU A 43 7.30 0.75 20.27
C GLU A 43 8.72 1.25 20.57
N ARG A 44 9.37 0.66 21.58
CA ARG A 44 10.77 0.97 21.89
C ARG A 44 11.70 0.23 20.93
N LEU A 45 12.18 0.93 19.92
CA LEU A 45 13.08 0.40 18.90
C LEU A 45 14.46 1.11 18.91
N PRO A 46 15.51 0.45 18.41
CA PRO A 46 16.78 1.12 18.12
C PRO A 46 16.58 2.29 17.15
N ALA A 47 17.47 3.28 17.22
CA ALA A 47 17.42 4.40 16.29
C ALA A 47 17.55 3.92 14.83
N PRO A 48 16.76 4.49 13.89
CA PRO A 48 16.84 4.10 12.49
C PRO A 48 18.20 4.44 11.90
N ARG A 49 18.58 3.68 10.86
CA ARG A 49 19.77 4.03 10.08
C ARG A 49 19.53 5.36 9.35
N PRO A 50 20.53 6.25 9.27
CA PRO A 50 20.38 7.49 8.51
C PRO A 50 19.98 7.22 7.06
N ASP A 51 18.90 7.85 6.59
CA ASP A 51 18.50 7.77 5.18
C ASP A 51 19.08 8.95 4.39
N ALA A 52 19.99 8.65 3.47
CA ALA A 52 20.57 9.63 2.55
C ALA A 52 19.51 10.29 1.65
N ALA A 53 18.37 9.64 1.40
CA ALA A 53 17.30 10.18 0.56
C ALA A 53 16.42 11.22 1.29
N ARG A 54 16.55 11.37 2.62
CA ARG A 54 15.81 12.35 3.43
C ARG A 54 14.30 12.40 3.13
N VAL A 55 13.71 11.24 2.86
CA VAL A 55 12.28 11.11 2.60
C VAL A 55 11.53 11.40 3.91
N PRO A 56 10.44 12.20 3.89
CA PRO A 56 9.64 12.43 5.09
C PRO A 56 9.12 11.13 5.70
N ASP A 57 8.94 11.08 7.03
CA ASP A 57 8.32 9.92 7.69
C ASP A 57 6.83 9.80 7.38
N MET A 58 6.19 10.88 6.94
CA MET A 58 4.78 10.90 6.54
C MET A 58 4.54 12.02 5.54
N VAL A 59 3.72 11.75 4.54
CA VAL A 59 3.08 12.78 3.71
C VAL A 59 1.57 12.54 3.73
N ALA A 60 0.79 13.61 3.84
CA ALA A 60 -0.67 13.56 3.76
C ALA A 60 -1.17 14.81 3.02
N GLY A 61 -1.61 14.62 1.78
CA GLY A 61 -2.32 15.64 1.02
C GLY A 61 -3.79 15.65 1.42
N LEU A 62 -4.37 16.84 1.59
CA LEU A 62 -5.79 17.03 1.90
C LEU A 62 -6.54 17.34 0.61
N TYR A 63 -7.53 16.52 0.30
CA TYR A 63 -8.25 16.57 -0.98
C TYR A 63 -9.71 16.94 -0.75
N ASP A 64 -10.07 18.11 -1.24
CA ASP A 64 -11.44 18.64 -1.33
C ASP A 64 -12.11 18.28 -2.67
N SER A 65 -11.38 17.67 -3.60
CA SER A 65 -11.83 17.37 -4.96
C SER A 65 -11.31 16.00 -5.39
N ILE A 66 -12.21 15.15 -5.86
CA ILE A 66 -11.96 13.76 -6.27
C ILE A 66 -12.58 13.52 -7.64
N ILE A 67 -11.82 12.90 -8.54
CA ILE A 67 -12.35 12.33 -9.77
C ILE A 67 -12.36 10.81 -9.58
N ALA A 68 -13.53 10.20 -9.72
CA ALA A 68 -13.73 8.77 -9.57
C ALA A 68 -14.18 8.15 -10.90
N PHE A 69 -13.70 6.94 -11.17
CA PHE A 69 -14.03 6.17 -12.36
C PHE A 69 -14.59 4.82 -11.92
N ASP A 70 -15.78 4.48 -12.41
CA ASP A 70 -16.34 3.14 -12.32
C ASP A 70 -16.09 2.43 -13.65
N HIS A 71 -15.22 1.43 -13.59
CA HIS A 71 -14.82 0.66 -14.75
C HIS A 71 -15.86 -0.40 -15.16
N GLU A 72 -16.79 -0.77 -14.26
CA GLU A 72 -17.86 -1.72 -14.56
C GLU A 72 -18.97 -1.02 -15.35
N THR A 73 -19.39 0.17 -14.91
CA THR A 73 -20.46 0.94 -15.58
C THR A 73 -19.94 1.96 -16.59
N ASN A 74 -18.61 2.12 -16.70
CA ASN A 74 -17.95 3.15 -17.49
C ASN A 74 -18.43 4.58 -17.15
N ALA A 75 -18.76 4.82 -15.88
CA ALA A 75 -19.20 6.12 -15.37
C ALA A 75 -18.03 6.86 -14.69
N SER A 76 -18.13 8.19 -14.64
CA SER A 76 -17.17 9.01 -13.90
C SER A 76 -17.85 10.15 -13.16
N TRP A 77 -17.27 10.53 -12.02
CA TRP A 77 -17.78 11.59 -11.15
C TRP A 77 -16.66 12.57 -10.79
N LEU A 78 -16.99 13.86 -10.74
CA LEU A 78 -16.19 14.87 -10.07
C LEU A 78 -16.93 15.29 -8.79
N LEU A 79 -16.42 14.88 -7.64
CA LEU A 79 -16.89 15.35 -6.34
C LEU A 79 -15.96 16.47 -5.90
N SER A 80 -16.49 17.66 -5.61
CA SER A 80 -15.67 18.77 -5.15
C SER A 80 -16.43 19.65 -4.17
N THR A 81 -15.75 20.00 -3.08
CA THR A 81 -16.18 21.04 -2.13
C THR A 81 -15.30 22.29 -2.24
N ALA A 82 -14.48 22.39 -3.29
CA ALA A 82 -13.69 23.58 -3.56
C ALA A 82 -14.60 24.74 -4.02
N ASP A 83 -14.05 25.96 -4.04
CA ASP A 83 -14.73 27.11 -4.61
C ASP A 83 -15.00 26.96 -6.12
N GLU A 84 -15.90 27.81 -6.64
CA GLU A 84 -16.34 27.77 -8.03
C GLU A 84 -15.17 27.92 -9.02
N ALA A 85 -14.22 28.80 -8.72
CA ALA A 85 -13.10 29.08 -9.59
C ALA A 85 -12.21 27.85 -9.77
N ARG A 86 -11.89 27.16 -8.67
CA ARG A 86 -11.10 25.92 -8.71
C ARG A 86 -11.86 24.78 -9.38
N ARG A 87 -13.17 24.66 -9.11
CA ARG A 87 -14.03 23.67 -9.77
C ARG A 87 -14.05 23.86 -11.29
N SER A 88 -14.25 25.10 -11.75
CA SER A 88 -14.21 25.46 -13.17
C SER A 88 -12.85 25.12 -13.79
N ALA A 89 -11.74 25.45 -13.11
CA ALA A 89 -10.41 25.14 -13.60
C ALA A 89 -10.15 23.63 -13.77
N ILE A 90 -10.70 22.80 -12.87
CA ILE A 90 -10.64 21.33 -13.00
C ILE A 90 -11.41 20.88 -14.24
N LEU A 91 -12.65 21.36 -14.41
CA LEU A 91 -13.50 21.02 -15.56
C LEU A 91 -12.86 21.45 -16.88
N ASP A 92 -12.30 22.67 -16.95
CA ASP A 92 -11.59 23.17 -18.13
C ASP A 92 -10.38 22.30 -18.48
N ARG A 93 -9.62 21.86 -17.46
CA ARG A 93 -8.48 20.96 -17.67
C ARG A 93 -8.91 19.60 -18.19
N LEU A 94 -10.01 19.05 -17.67
CA LEU A 94 -10.57 17.78 -18.14
C LEU A 94 -11.11 17.90 -19.57
N ALA A 95 -11.80 18.98 -19.90
CA ALA A 95 -12.32 19.24 -21.25
C ALA A 95 -11.20 19.36 -22.30
N ARG A 96 -10.02 19.81 -21.89
CA ARG A 96 -8.82 19.93 -22.75
C ARG A 96 -7.90 18.71 -22.69
N ALA A 97 -8.19 17.73 -21.83
CA ALA A 97 -7.34 16.56 -21.69
C ALA A 97 -7.39 15.71 -22.98
N PRO A 98 -6.26 15.11 -23.38
CA PRO A 98 -6.26 14.23 -24.54
C PRO A 98 -7.14 13.00 -24.28
N VAL A 99 -7.94 12.62 -25.28
CA VAL A 99 -8.86 11.46 -25.21
C VAL A 99 -8.10 10.13 -25.03
N LYS A 100 -6.85 10.07 -25.50
CA LYS A 100 -5.96 8.92 -25.31
C LYS A 100 -4.77 9.32 -24.45
N ALA A 101 -4.50 8.52 -23.43
CA ALA A 101 -3.26 8.65 -22.66
C ALA A 101 -2.06 8.39 -23.59
N PRO A 102 -0.96 9.15 -23.46
CA PRO A 102 0.27 8.82 -24.15
C PRO A 102 0.75 7.43 -23.72
N VAL A 103 1.18 6.63 -24.68
CA VAL A 103 1.77 5.32 -24.41
C VAL A 103 3.24 5.51 -24.07
N PRO A 104 3.75 4.91 -22.98
CA PRO A 104 5.17 4.99 -22.67
C PRO A 104 6.01 4.41 -23.80
N ASN A 105 6.84 5.24 -24.45
CA ASN A 105 7.66 4.81 -25.58
C ASN A 105 8.99 4.18 -25.15
N GLY A 106 9.45 3.17 -25.88
CA GLY A 106 10.81 2.63 -25.80
C GLY A 106 11.09 1.69 -24.63
N ASN A 107 12.14 0.88 -24.80
CA ASN A 107 12.72 0.07 -23.75
C ASN A 107 13.65 0.94 -22.91
N LEU A 108 13.35 1.06 -21.62
CA LEU A 108 14.21 1.75 -20.67
C LEU A 108 15.13 0.73 -20.00
N THR A 109 16.41 1.04 -19.95
CA THR A 109 17.39 0.27 -19.18
C THR A 109 17.89 1.14 -18.03
N ALA A 110 18.00 0.53 -16.86
CA ALA A 110 18.50 1.17 -15.65
C ALA A 110 19.54 0.26 -15.01
N ARG A 111 20.63 0.85 -14.51
CA ARG A 111 21.64 0.12 -13.73
C ARG A 111 21.28 0.24 -12.26
N TRP A 112 20.94 -0.88 -11.64
CA TRP A 112 20.57 -0.93 -10.23
C TRP A 112 21.80 -1.17 -9.36
N THR A 113 21.91 -0.43 -8.27
CA THR A 113 22.90 -0.63 -7.22
C THR A 113 22.19 -1.04 -5.94
N ALA A 114 22.66 -2.10 -5.30
CA ALA A 114 22.20 -2.46 -3.98
C ALA A 114 22.87 -1.55 -2.94
N GLU A 115 22.10 -1.06 -1.96
CA GLU A 115 22.67 -0.29 -0.86
C GLU A 115 23.54 -1.12 0.09
N GLN A 116 23.27 -2.42 0.15
CA GLN A 116 23.95 -3.36 1.03
C GLN A 116 24.68 -4.37 0.16
N ASP A 117 25.92 -4.68 0.54
CA ASP A 117 26.64 -5.77 -0.09
C ASP A 117 26.00 -7.13 0.27
N ARG A 118 26.29 -8.12 -0.58
CA ARG A 118 25.70 -9.45 -0.46
C ARG A 118 26.12 -10.15 0.84
N ALA A 119 27.37 -10.01 1.26
CA ALA A 119 27.90 -10.69 2.43
C ALA A 119 27.25 -10.18 3.73
N ALA A 120 27.05 -8.88 3.84
CA ALA A 120 26.34 -8.25 4.95
C ALA A 120 24.88 -8.73 5.03
N ARG A 121 24.21 -8.90 3.88
CA ARG A 121 22.84 -9.46 3.82
C ARG A 121 22.80 -10.92 4.25
N GLU A 122 23.71 -11.75 3.75
CA GLU A 122 23.82 -13.16 4.13
C GLU A 122 24.11 -13.31 5.64
N ALA A 123 24.99 -12.47 6.19
CA ALA A 123 25.24 -12.41 7.62
C ALA A 123 23.98 -12.00 8.42
N ALA A 124 23.20 -11.02 7.94
CA ALA A 124 21.94 -10.64 8.59
C ALA A 124 20.91 -11.77 8.60
N ILE A 125 20.79 -12.52 7.49
CA ILE A 125 19.93 -13.71 7.40
C ILE A 125 20.40 -14.80 8.37
N ALA A 126 21.70 -15.10 8.39
CA ALA A 126 22.27 -16.10 9.30
C ALA A 126 22.01 -15.75 10.78
N ARG A 127 22.12 -14.47 11.16
CA ARG A 127 21.75 -14.03 12.52
C ARG A 127 20.27 -14.20 12.80
N ALA A 128 19.39 -13.87 11.87
CA ALA A 128 17.95 -14.06 12.05
C ALA A 128 17.60 -15.53 12.26
N ILE A 129 18.21 -16.43 11.48
CA ILE A 129 18.08 -17.88 11.64
C ILE A 129 18.59 -18.33 13.02
N ALA A 130 19.72 -17.81 13.49
CA ALA A 130 20.23 -18.11 14.84
C ALA A 130 19.24 -17.70 15.94
N TYR A 131 18.61 -16.52 15.84
CA TYR A 131 17.56 -16.10 16.77
C TYR A 131 16.31 -17.00 16.72
N ILE A 132 15.95 -17.51 15.55
CA ILE A 132 14.86 -18.49 15.41
C ILE A 132 15.22 -19.79 16.14
N HIS A 133 16.44 -20.31 15.96
CA HIS A 133 16.88 -21.52 16.66
C HIS A 133 17.00 -21.33 18.18
N ALA A 134 17.34 -20.14 18.63
CA ALA A 134 17.38 -19.78 20.05
C ALA A 134 15.97 -19.62 20.67
N GLY A 135 14.92 -19.53 19.85
CA GLY A 135 13.54 -19.31 20.30
C GLY A 135 13.20 -17.84 20.59
N ASP A 136 14.04 -16.89 20.17
CA ASP A 136 13.83 -15.46 20.41
C ASP A 136 12.76 -14.86 19.49
N ILE A 137 12.65 -15.36 18.26
CA ILE A 137 11.65 -14.94 17.27
C ILE A 137 11.16 -16.14 16.45
N PHE A 138 9.95 -16.07 15.91
CA PHE A 138 9.44 -17.10 14.99
C PHE A 138 9.76 -16.79 13.52
N GLN A 139 9.80 -15.50 13.15
CA GLN A 139 10.01 -15.05 11.79
C GLN A 139 10.63 -13.65 11.79
N ALA A 140 11.47 -13.37 10.79
CA ALA A 140 11.93 -12.02 10.46
C ALA A 140 11.74 -11.75 8.97
N ASN A 141 11.32 -10.53 8.62
CA ASN A 141 11.33 -10.06 7.25
C ASN A 141 12.59 -9.20 7.03
N ILE A 142 13.53 -9.71 6.23
CA ILE A 142 14.78 -9.01 5.91
C ILE A 142 14.65 -8.40 4.52
N THR A 143 14.70 -7.07 4.45
CA THR A 143 14.59 -6.32 3.19
C THR A 143 15.92 -5.65 2.85
N HIS A 144 16.11 -5.34 1.56
CA HIS A 144 17.23 -4.51 1.11
C HIS A 144 16.77 -3.56 0.00
N ARG A 145 17.41 -2.41 -0.09
CA ARG A 145 17.06 -1.37 -1.07
C ARG A 145 17.91 -1.50 -2.32
N LEU A 146 17.29 -1.32 -3.47
CA LEU A 146 17.94 -1.09 -4.76
C LEU A 146 17.74 0.36 -5.17
N ARG A 147 18.77 0.99 -5.70
CA ARG A 147 18.74 2.37 -6.21
C ARG A 147 19.16 2.40 -7.67
N THR A 148 18.67 3.38 -8.40
CA THR A 148 19.16 3.69 -9.74
C THR A 148 18.98 5.18 -10.02
N GLN A 149 19.75 5.71 -10.95
CA GLN A 149 19.47 7.04 -11.49
C GLN A 149 18.27 6.93 -12.43
N ARG A 150 17.30 7.82 -12.27
CA ARG A 150 16.10 7.86 -13.11
C ARG A 150 16.53 8.04 -14.58
N PRO A 151 16.16 7.11 -15.50
CA PRO A 151 16.44 7.28 -16.92
C PRO A 151 15.87 8.60 -17.46
N ALA A 152 16.59 9.24 -18.39
CA ALA A 152 16.13 10.46 -19.02
C ALA A 152 14.78 10.25 -19.73
N GLY A 153 13.86 11.19 -19.56
CA GLY A 153 12.52 11.14 -20.16
C GLY A 153 11.51 10.25 -19.42
N LEU A 154 11.91 9.50 -18.40
CA LEU A 154 10.96 8.74 -17.57
C LEU A 154 10.31 9.67 -16.54
N ASN A 155 9.00 9.93 -16.69
CA ASN A 155 8.22 10.63 -15.68
C ASN A 155 7.47 9.64 -14.74
N ASP A 156 6.88 10.16 -13.66
CA ASP A 156 6.25 9.32 -12.63
C ASP A 156 4.99 8.60 -13.14
N LEU A 157 4.21 9.22 -14.03
CA LEU A 157 3.05 8.60 -14.66
C LEU A 157 3.46 7.48 -15.61
N ASP A 158 4.52 7.69 -16.41
CA ASP A 158 5.06 6.67 -17.30
C ASP A 158 5.55 5.45 -16.50
N LEU A 159 6.23 5.69 -15.37
CA LEU A 159 6.67 4.60 -14.48
C LEU A 159 5.48 3.86 -13.87
N PHE A 160 4.46 4.59 -13.42
CA PHE A 160 3.24 4.00 -12.88
C PHE A 160 2.52 3.12 -13.91
N GLN A 161 2.30 3.63 -15.12
CA GLN A 161 1.66 2.88 -16.20
C GLN A 161 2.43 1.61 -16.57
N ARG A 162 3.77 1.69 -16.67
CA ARG A 162 4.62 0.53 -16.94
C ARG A 162 4.55 -0.50 -15.81
N LEU A 163 4.58 -0.05 -14.56
CA LEU A 163 4.48 -0.93 -13.39
C LEU A 163 3.13 -1.66 -13.36
N THR A 164 2.02 -0.94 -13.51
CA THR A 164 0.67 -1.54 -13.44
C THR A 164 0.36 -2.41 -14.64
N ALA A 165 0.98 -2.18 -15.80
CA ALA A 165 0.85 -3.08 -16.95
C ALA A 165 1.57 -4.42 -16.74
N GLN A 166 2.70 -4.42 -16.00
CA GLN A 166 3.48 -5.63 -15.72
C GLN A 166 3.02 -6.37 -14.46
N SER A 167 2.60 -5.64 -13.44
CA SER A 167 2.11 -6.17 -12.17
C SER A 167 0.84 -5.41 -11.77
N PRO A 168 -0.32 -5.78 -12.35
CA PRO A 168 -1.60 -5.26 -11.91
C PRO A 168 -1.83 -5.59 -10.44
N ALA A 169 -2.22 -4.61 -9.64
CA ALA A 169 -2.41 -4.79 -8.20
C ALA A 169 -3.62 -3.99 -7.70
N PRO A 170 -4.41 -4.55 -6.76
CA PRO A 170 -5.63 -3.91 -6.25
C PRO A 170 -5.38 -2.61 -5.48
N PHE A 171 -4.16 -2.39 -4.98
CA PHE A 171 -3.78 -1.18 -4.24
C PHE A 171 -2.63 -0.44 -4.93
N ALA A 172 -2.63 -0.43 -6.27
CA ALA A 172 -1.70 0.38 -7.04
C ALA A 172 -1.93 1.89 -6.79
N ALA A 173 -0.85 2.65 -6.67
CA ALA A 173 -0.91 4.08 -6.40
C ALA A 173 0.25 4.86 -7.05
N LEU A 174 -0.05 6.06 -7.52
CA LEU A 174 0.91 7.10 -7.83
C LEU A 174 0.61 8.30 -6.93
N LEU A 175 1.53 8.61 -6.01
CA LEU A 175 1.40 9.70 -5.05
C LEU A 175 2.47 10.76 -5.30
N ALA A 176 2.07 11.96 -5.70
CA ALA A 176 2.98 13.11 -5.71
C ALA A 176 3.22 13.56 -4.26
N CYS A 177 4.47 13.53 -3.82
CA CYS A 177 4.87 13.74 -2.43
C CYS A 177 5.70 15.03 -2.27
N GLY A 178 5.22 16.11 -2.87
CA GLY A 178 5.94 17.39 -2.98
C GLY A 178 6.58 17.57 -4.35
N GLN A 179 7.57 18.46 -4.43
CA GLN A 179 8.26 18.78 -5.69
C GLN A 179 9.33 17.76 -6.07
N ASP A 180 9.94 17.10 -5.06
CA ASP A 180 11.16 16.32 -5.25
C ASP A 180 10.96 14.80 -5.12
N ALA A 181 9.75 14.36 -4.78
CA ALA A 181 9.48 12.95 -4.49
C ALA A 181 8.09 12.51 -4.97
N ALA A 182 8.03 11.25 -5.40
CA ALA A 182 6.79 10.55 -5.68
C ALA A 182 6.89 9.09 -5.21
N VAL A 183 5.74 8.50 -4.86
CA VAL A 183 5.62 7.07 -4.59
C VAL A 183 4.88 6.44 -5.76
N VAL A 184 5.49 5.43 -6.37
CA VAL A 184 4.89 4.58 -7.41
C VAL A 184 4.82 3.17 -6.86
N SER A 185 3.61 2.63 -6.73
CA SER A 185 3.35 1.37 -6.03
C SER A 185 2.38 0.48 -6.80
N ALA A 186 2.60 -0.82 -6.71
CA ALA A 186 1.69 -1.88 -7.13
C ALA A 186 1.52 -2.87 -5.97
N SER A 187 0.92 -2.41 -4.86
CA SER A 187 0.79 -3.22 -3.66
C SER A 187 -0.31 -4.29 -3.82
N PRO A 188 0.00 -5.58 -3.63
CA PRO A 188 -1.00 -6.65 -3.71
C PRO A 188 -1.83 -6.77 -2.43
N GLU A 189 -1.29 -6.32 -1.29
CA GLU A 189 -1.84 -6.61 0.03
C GLU A 189 -2.43 -5.37 0.69
N ARG A 190 -3.59 -5.54 1.33
CA ARG A 190 -4.22 -4.52 2.17
C ARG A 190 -3.61 -4.56 3.56
N PHE A 191 -3.05 -3.45 4.01
CA PHE A 191 -2.63 -3.32 5.40
C PHE A 191 -3.85 -3.29 6.35
N LEU A 192 -4.69 -2.26 6.25
CA LEU A 192 -5.90 -2.09 7.06
C LEU A 192 -6.99 -1.39 6.23
N ARG A 193 -8.25 -1.71 6.54
CA ARG A 193 -9.44 -0.94 6.13
C ARG A 193 -10.26 -0.62 7.37
N LEU A 194 -10.61 0.64 7.54
CA LEU A 194 -11.55 1.12 8.57
C LEU A 194 -12.80 1.63 7.88
N THR A 195 -13.97 1.11 8.26
CA THR A 195 -15.27 1.55 7.74
C THR A 195 -15.88 2.66 8.61
N PRO A 196 -16.84 3.45 8.10
CA PRO A 196 -17.47 4.53 8.86
C PRO A 196 -18.18 4.08 10.15
N ASP A 197 -18.68 2.85 10.20
CA ASP A 197 -19.27 2.22 11.40
C ASP A 197 -18.22 1.68 12.39
N GLY A 198 -16.93 1.92 12.13
CA GLY A 198 -15.84 1.60 13.06
C GLY A 198 -15.27 0.19 12.93
N ARG A 199 -15.63 -0.58 11.89
CA ARG A 199 -15.07 -1.92 11.69
C ARG A 199 -13.69 -1.82 11.05
N VAL A 200 -12.73 -2.51 11.67
CA VAL A 200 -11.37 -2.66 11.15
C VAL A 200 -11.22 -4.04 10.51
N GLU A 201 -10.66 -4.08 9.31
CA GLU A 201 -10.36 -5.31 8.57
C GLU A 201 -8.89 -5.30 8.12
N THR A 202 -8.23 -6.45 8.22
CA THR A 202 -6.94 -6.75 7.58
C THR A 202 -7.04 -8.09 6.86
N ARG A 203 -6.24 -8.29 5.82
CA ARG A 203 -6.21 -9.53 5.04
C ARG A 203 -4.76 -9.94 4.81
N PRO A 204 -4.12 -10.59 5.80
CA PRO A 204 -2.73 -10.99 5.68
C PRO A 204 -2.58 -12.11 4.64
N ILE A 205 -1.59 -11.98 3.76
CA ILE A 205 -1.31 -12.97 2.70
C ILE A 205 -0.06 -13.77 3.07
N LYS A 206 -0.16 -15.11 3.04
CA LYS A 206 0.97 -16.03 3.20
C LYS A 206 0.85 -17.22 2.27
N GLY A 207 2.00 -17.63 1.73
CA GLY A 207 2.10 -18.61 0.66
C GLY A 207 1.65 -18.02 -0.68
N THR A 208 2.50 -18.14 -1.70
CA THR A 208 2.19 -17.72 -3.07
C THR A 208 2.61 -18.79 -4.06
N ARG A 209 1.91 -18.87 -5.19
CA ARG A 209 2.30 -19.65 -6.36
C ARG A 209 2.13 -18.78 -7.61
N PRO A 210 3.00 -18.93 -8.63
CA PRO A 210 2.82 -18.22 -9.89
C PRO A 210 1.53 -18.70 -10.57
N ARG A 211 0.82 -17.81 -11.26
CA ARG A 211 -0.27 -18.21 -12.15
C ARG A 211 0.28 -18.94 -13.37
N HIS A 212 -0.49 -19.90 -13.87
CA HIS A 212 -0.15 -20.63 -15.08
C HIS A 212 -1.22 -20.44 -16.17
N SER A 213 -0.82 -20.36 -17.45
CA SER A 213 -1.75 -20.17 -18.57
C SER A 213 -2.59 -21.40 -18.87
N ASP A 214 -2.04 -22.59 -18.63
CA ASP A 214 -2.77 -23.85 -18.63
C ASP A 214 -3.62 -23.99 -17.35
N PRO A 215 -4.97 -24.07 -17.46
CA PRO A 215 -5.87 -24.19 -16.31
C PRO A 215 -5.63 -25.41 -15.42
N GLU A 216 -5.17 -26.54 -15.97
CA GLU A 216 -4.95 -27.75 -15.16
C GLU A 216 -3.74 -27.59 -14.25
N GLN A 217 -2.69 -26.98 -14.78
CA GLN A 217 -1.47 -26.67 -14.03
C GLN A 217 -1.71 -25.56 -13.01
N ASP A 218 -2.49 -24.52 -13.36
CA ASP A 218 -2.89 -23.47 -12.42
C ASP A 218 -3.68 -24.05 -11.24
N ALA A 219 -4.64 -24.96 -11.52
CA ALA A 219 -5.39 -25.67 -10.50
C ALA A 219 -4.52 -26.61 -9.66
N ALA A 220 -3.50 -27.24 -10.24
CA ALA A 220 -2.55 -28.07 -9.50
C ALA A 220 -1.72 -27.23 -8.51
N LEU A 221 -1.20 -26.08 -8.94
CA LEU A 221 -0.47 -25.15 -8.08
C LEU A 221 -1.35 -24.61 -6.95
N ALA A 222 -2.61 -24.28 -7.24
CA ALA A 222 -3.58 -23.88 -6.22
C ALA A 222 -3.82 -24.98 -5.17
N ARG A 223 -4.00 -26.23 -5.61
CA ARG A 223 -4.15 -27.38 -4.70
C ARG A 223 -2.90 -27.61 -3.86
N GLU A 224 -1.71 -27.49 -4.45
CA GLU A 224 -0.44 -27.60 -3.74
C GLU A 224 -0.31 -26.56 -2.63
N LEU A 225 -0.64 -25.29 -2.93
CA LEU A 225 -0.61 -24.21 -1.95
C LEU A 225 -1.58 -24.47 -0.79
N VAL A 226 -2.81 -24.91 -1.09
CA VAL A 226 -3.81 -25.23 -0.05
C VAL A 226 -3.40 -26.43 0.80
N ALA A 227 -2.69 -27.41 0.22
CA ALA A 227 -2.22 -28.60 0.92
C ALA A 227 -0.92 -28.38 1.72
N SER A 228 -0.21 -27.28 1.48
CA SER A 228 1.07 -26.99 2.13
C SER A 228 0.91 -26.73 3.64
N GLU A 229 1.34 -27.68 4.46
CA GLU A 229 1.32 -27.55 5.92
C GLU A 229 2.15 -26.36 6.40
N LYS A 230 3.27 -26.10 5.73
CA LYS A 230 4.13 -24.94 6.00
C LYS A 230 3.39 -23.63 5.76
N ASP A 231 2.80 -23.46 4.57
CA ASP A 231 2.11 -22.21 4.21
C ASP A 231 0.90 -21.97 5.14
N ARG A 232 0.19 -23.04 5.53
CA ARG A 232 -0.91 -22.98 6.51
C ARG A 232 -0.43 -22.58 7.91
N ALA A 233 0.70 -23.12 8.36
CA ALA A 233 1.29 -22.76 9.66
C ALA A 233 1.72 -21.29 9.68
N GLU A 234 2.37 -20.80 8.60
CA GLU A 234 2.73 -19.39 8.46
C GLU A 234 1.51 -18.47 8.41
N ASN A 235 0.44 -18.87 7.70
CA ASN A 235 -0.81 -18.13 7.65
C ASN A 235 -1.48 -18.04 9.03
N LEU A 236 -1.58 -19.16 9.76
CA LEU A 236 -2.13 -19.18 11.11
C LEU A 236 -1.35 -18.25 12.05
N MET A 237 -0.02 -18.32 12.00
CA MET A 237 0.84 -17.48 12.83
C MET A 237 0.62 -15.98 12.57
N ILE A 238 0.55 -15.55 11.30
CA ILE A 238 0.32 -14.12 11.00
C ILE A 238 -1.10 -13.68 11.36
N VAL A 239 -2.10 -14.55 11.18
CA VAL A 239 -3.49 -14.27 11.56
C VAL A 239 -3.60 -14.10 13.07
N ASP A 240 -2.91 -14.93 13.85
CA ASP A 240 -2.87 -14.80 15.31
C ASP A 240 -2.19 -13.51 15.77
N LEU A 241 -1.09 -13.12 15.12
CA LEU A 241 -0.44 -11.82 15.38
C LEU A 241 -1.41 -10.66 15.11
N MET A 242 -2.05 -10.65 13.94
CA MET A 242 -3.01 -9.60 13.57
C MET A 242 -4.23 -9.58 14.49
N ARG A 243 -4.70 -10.75 14.96
CA ARG A 243 -5.79 -10.83 15.96
C ARG A 243 -5.37 -10.17 17.27
N ASN A 244 -4.14 -10.38 17.73
CA ASN A 244 -3.61 -9.73 18.92
C ASN A 244 -3.54 -8.21 18.74
N ASP A 245 -2.96 -7.74 17.63
CA ASP A 245 -2.83 -6.32 17.33
C ASP A 245 -4.18 -5.61 17.26
N LEU A 246 -5.16 -6.19 16.56
CA LEU A 246 -6.52 -5.66 16.51
C LEU A 246 -7.21 -5.72 17.88
N GLY A 247 -6.92 -6.74 18.69
CA GLY A 247 -7.45 -6.88 20.04
C GLY A 247 -7.07 -5.72 20.97
N ARG A 248 -5.92 -5.08 20.75
CA ARG A 248 -5.47 -3.91 21.54
C ARG A 248 -6.36 -2.67 21.35
N VAL A 249 -7.04 -2.57 20.22
CA VAL A 249 -7.80 -1.36 19.81
C VAL A 249 -9.28 -1.64 19.52
N SER A 250 -9.72 -2.88 19.69
CA SER A 250 -11.10 -3.32 19.42
C SER A 250 -11.87 -3.60 20.71
N ALA A 251 -13.20 -3.57 20.62
CA ALA A 251 -14.05 -4.00 21.73
C ALA A 251 -13.77 -5.45 22.14
N LEU A 252 -13.84 -5.75 23.43
CA LEU A 252 -13.57 -7.09 23.95
C LEU A 252 -14.49 -8.11 23.26
N GLY A 253 -13.89 -9.17 22.73
CA GLY A 253 -14.62 -10.24 22.06
C GLY A 253 -15.26 -9.84 20.74
N SER A 254 -14.88 -8.73 20.08
CA SER A 254 -15.38 -8.38 18.74
C SER A 254 -14.51 -8.88 17.59
N VAL A 255 -13.24 -9.22 17.84
CA VAL A 255 -12.31 -9.69 16.80
C VAL A 255 -12.71 -11.10 16.34
N ARG A 256 -12.79 -11.30 15.02
CA ARG A 256 -13.21 -12.55 14.38
C ARG A 256 -12.29 -12.87 13.20
N VAL A 257 -12.15 -14.16 12.90
CA VAL A 257 -11.42 -14.67 11.73
C VAL A 257 -12.42 -15.46 10.89
N PRO A 258 -13.17 -14.81 9.98
CA PRO A 258 -14.22 -15.48 9.21
C PRO A 258 -13.66 -16.42 8.14
N VAL A 259 -12.45 -16.13 7.64
CA VAL A 259 -11.74 -16.93 6.64
C VAL A 259 -10.31 -17.14 7.14
N LEU A 260 -9.86 -18.39 7.19
CA LEU A 260 -8.51 -18.80 7.55
C LEU A 260 -7.99 -19.73 6.43
N ASN A 261 -6.78 -19.50 5.93
CA ASN A 261 -6.22 -20.21 4.77
C ASN A 261 -7.09 -20.12 3.49
N GLY A 262 -7.73 -18.98 3.25
CA GLY A 262 -8.49 -18.73 2.03
C GLY A 262 -7.57 -18.49 0.83
N LEU A 263 -7.94 -19.05 -0.33
CA LEU A 263 -7.23 -18.81 -1.59
C LEU A 263 -7.77 -17.53 -2.26
N GLU A 264 -6.86 -16.61 -2.62
CA GLU A 264 -7.14 -15.45 -3.49
C GLU A 264 -6.38 -15.64 -4.81
N THR A 265 -7.02 -15.31 -5.93
CA THR A 265 -6.53 -15.59 -7.30
C THR A 265 -6.39 -14.33 -8.15
#